data_AF-A0A9P2A5Z1-F1
#
_entry.id   AF-A0A9P2A5Z1-F1
#
_cell.length_a   1.000
_cell.length_b   1.000
_cell.length_c   1.000
_cell.angle_alpha   90.00
_cell.angle_beta   90.00
_cell.angle_gamma   90.00
#
_symmetry.space_group_name_H-M   'P 1'
#
loop_
_entity.id
_entity.type
_entity.pdbx_description
1 polymer ?
#
loop_
_entity_poly.entity_id
_entity_poly.type
_entity_poly.pdbx_seq_one_letter_code
_entity_poly.pdbx_strand_id
1 'polypeptide(L)' 'MKILDACCGSRMFWFNRTNKNVTFMDNRELETELCDGRKLVVKPDVVADFRSMPFETNTFHLVV' A
#
# COMPACT_ATOMS: atom_id res chain seq x y z
N MET A 1 4.04 -13.81 -9.86
CA MET A 1 4.96 -12.74 -9.44
C MET A 1 4.38 -12.11 -8.18
N LYS A 2 5.17 -11.97 -7.10
CA LYS A 2 4.74 -11.36 -5.83
C LYS A 2 5.31 -9.96 -5.73
N ILE A 3 4.46 -8.96 -5.57
CA ILE A 3 4.82 -7.53 -5.61
C ILE A 3 4.48 -6.90 -4.26
N LEU A 4 5.35 -6.04 -3.75
CA LEU A 4 5.06 -5.16 -2.61
C LEU A 4 4.92 -3.72 -3.12
N ASP A 5 3.85 -3.05 -2.74
CA ASP A 5 3.73 -1.58 -2.84
C ASP A 5 3.87 -1.06 -1.40
N ALA A 6 5.05 -0.53 -1.06
CA ALA A 6 5.48 -0.39 0.33
C ALA A 6 4.92 0.85 1.04
N CYS A 7 4.41 1.82 0.28
CA CYS A 7 3.84 3.08 0.76
C CYS A 7 2.59 3.43 -0.06
N CYS A 8 1.64 2.50 -0.09
CA CYS A 8 0.62 2.45 -1.13
C CYS A 8 -0.36 3.63 -1.15
N GLY A 9 -0.47 4.40 -0.07
CA GLY A 9 -1.45 5.47 0.07
C GLY A 9 -2.84 5.00 -0.35
N SER A 10 -3.49 5.72 -1.27
CA SER A 10 -4.82 5.38 -1.81
C SER A 10 -4.79 4.39 -2.99
N ARG A 11 -3.73 3.58 -3.09
CA ARG A 11 -3.47 2.55 -4.12
C ARG A 11 -3.43 3.14 -5.54
N MET A 12 -2.65 4.19 -5.74
CA MET A 12 -2.64 4.95 -7.01
C MET A 12 -1.67 4.44 -8.07
N PHE A 13 -0.62 3.69 -7.70
CA PHE A 13 0.38 3.18 -8.65
C PHE A 13 -0.19 2.14 -9.63
N TRP A 14 -1.30 1.50 -9.28
CA TRP A 14 -1.87 0.38 -10.03
C TRP A 14 -3.24 0.74 -10.58
N PHE A 15 -3.45 0.51 -11.89
CA PHE A 15 -4.78 0.64 -12.50
C PHE A 15 -5.81 -0.28 -11.82
N ASN A 16 -5.42 -1.53 -11.55
CA ASN A 16 -6.23 -2.45 -10.77
C ASN A 16 -5.88 -2.33 -9.27
N ARG A 17 -6.72 -1.61 -8.53
CA ARG A 17 -6.54 -1.35 -7.08
C ARG A 17 -6.77 -2.59 -6.18
N THR A 18 -7.27 -3.68 -6.75
CA THR A 18 -7.49 -4.97 -6.06
C THR A 18 -6.66 -6.09 -6.66
N ASN A 19 -5.55 -5.75 -7.34
CA ASN A 19 -4.65 -6.73 -7.92
C ASN A 19 -4.11 -7.70 -6.86
N LYS A 20 -4.52 -8.97 -6.93
CA LYS A 20 -4.17 -10.01 -5.96
C LYS A 20 -2.66 -10.35 -5.92
N ASN A 21 -1.89 -9.92 -6.91
CA ASN A 21 -0.45 -10.11 -6.94
C ASN A 21 0.33 -9.05 -6.14
N VAL A 22 -0.33 -7.95 -5.75
CA VAL A 22 0.26 -6.83 -5.02
C VAL A 22 -0.17 -6.92 -3.56
N THR A 23 0.79 -6.93 -2.65
CA THR A 23 0.57 -6.64 -1.23
C THR A 23 0.68 -5.15 -1.04
N PHE A 24 -0.40 -4.51 -0.60
CA PHE A 24 -0.42 -3.08 -0.32
C PHE A 24 -0.01 -2.85 1.13
N MET A 25 1.07 -2.11 1.37
CA MET A 25 1.55 -1.74 2.70
C MET A 25 1.62 -0.22 2.84
N ASP A 26 1.23 0.30 3.99
CA ASP A 26 1.41 1.70 4.37
C ASP A 26 1.47 1.76 5.90
N ASN A 27 2.08 2.79 6.49
CA ASN A 27 2.10 2.94 7.95
C ASN A 27 0.82 3.62 8.48
N ARG A 28 -0.13 3.94 7.60
CA ARG A 28 -1.39 4.61 7.93
C ARG A 28 -2.59 3.73 7.56
N GLU A 29 -3.62 3.83 8.39
CA GLU A 29 -4.99 3.54 8.01
C GLU A 29 -5.80 4.82 8.28
N LEU A 30 -6.34 5.43 7.22
CA LEU A 30 -6.92 6.77 7.30
C LEU A 30 -8.07 6.91 6.29
N GLU A 31 -9.18 7.46 6.76
CA GLU A 31 -10.26 7.98 5.92
C GLU A 31 -10.45 9.46 6.29
N THR A 32 -10.30 10.35 5.30
CA THR A 32 -10.42 11.79 5.51
C THR A 32 -10.90 12.49 4.24
N GLU A 33 -11.22 13.77 4.36
CA GLU A 33 -11.57 14.64 3.23
C GLU A 33 -10.42 15.61 2.97
N LEU A 34 -10.00 15.71 1.70
CA LEU A 34 -9.00 16.67 1.25
C LEU A 34 -9.60 18.08 1.21
N CYS A 35 -8.75 19.10 1.12
CA CYS A 35 -9.18 20.51 1.10
C CYS A 35 -10.12 20.89 -0.06
N ASP A 36 -10.22 20.03 -1.09
CA ASP A 36 -11.09 20.20 -2.25
C ASP A 36 -12.35 19.31 -2.20
N GLY A 37 -12.67 18.71 -1.05
CA GLY A 37 -13.85 17.88 -0.85
C GLY A 37 -13.70 16.43 -1.33
N ARG A 38 -12.54 16.04 -1.89
CA ARG A 38 -12.32 14.65 -2.31
C ARG A 38 -12.04 13.76 -1.11
N LYS A 39 -12.64 12.56 -1.10
CA LYS A 39 -12.31 11.54 -0.11
C LYS A 39 -10.92 10.94 -0.37
N LEU A 40 -10.09 10.92 0.66
CA LEU A 40 -8.86 10.15 0.72
C LEU A 40 -9.09 8.93 1.62
N VAL A 41 -8.92 7.74 1.05
CA VAL A 41 -8.95 6.47 1.79
C VAL A 41 -7.60 5.78 1.61
N VAL A 42 -6.87 5.62 2.71
CA VAL A 42 -5.67 4.80 2.82
C VAL A 42 -6.05 3.59 3.65
N LYS A 43 -6.13 2.44 2.97
CA LYS A 43 -6.47 1.16 3.59
C LYS A 43 -5.56 0.08 2.99
N PRO A 44 -4.35 -0.11 3.54
CA PRO A 44 -3.42 -1.14 3.06
C PRO A 44 -3.92 -2.53 3.47
N ASP A 45 -3.32 -3.57 2.89
CA ASP A 45 -3.50 -4.94 3.36
C ASP A 45 -2.65 -5.20 4.62
N VAL A 46 -1.52 -4.49 4.75
CA VAL A 46 -0.59 -4.57 5.88
C VAL A 46 -0.28 -3.16 6.38
N VAL A 47 -0.55 -2.88 7.66
CA VAL A 47 -0.15 -1.62 8.30
C VAL A 47 1.23 -1.77 8.92
N ALA A 48 2.27 -1.16 8.33
CA ALA A 48 3.64 -1.23 8.84
C ALA A 48 4.54 -0.10 8.31
N ASP A 49 5.63 0.17 9.05
CA ASP A 49 6.65 1.15 8.66
C ASP A 49 7.66 0.51 7.70
N PHE A 50 7.93 1.15 6.55
CA PHE A 50 8.88 0.65 5.55
C PHE A 50 10.31 0.53 6.10
N ARG A 51 10.65 1.24 7.17
CA ARG A 51 11.95 1.15 7.86
C ARG A 51 12.08 -0.13 8.71
N SER A 52 10.97 -0.82 8.98
CA SER A 52 10.91 -2.04 9.79
C SER A 52 9.80 -2.97 9.28
N MET A 53 10.00 -3.51 8.07
CA MET A 53 8.99 -4.31 7.38
C MET A 53 8.81 -5.71 8.00
N PRO A 54 7.55 -6.19 8.14
CA PRO A 54 7.24 -7.50 8.73
C PRO A 54 7.30 -8.62 7.68
N PHE A 55 8.34 -8.63 6.84
CA PHE A 55 8.50 -9.61 5.78
C PHE A 55 9.89 -10.25 5.83
N GLU A 56 9.93 -11.54 5.53
CA GLU A 56 11.20 -12.26 5.37
C GLU A 56 11.98 -11.73 4.16
N THR A 57 13.30 -11.86 4.22
CA THR A 57 14.18 -11.53 3.09
C THR A 57 13.80 -12.34 1.84
N ASN A 58 14.02 -11.78 0.65
CA ASN A 58 13.71 -12.43 -0.64
C ASN A 58 12.26 -12.89 -0.84
N THR A 59 11.28 -12.25 -0.17
CA THR A 59 9.86 -12.57 -0.31
C THR A 59 9.24 -12.07 -1.62
N PHE A 60 9.64 -10.89 -2.09
CA PHE A 60 9.02 -10.20 -3.22
C PHE A 60 9.94 -10.17 -4.44
N HIS A 61 9.33 -10.26 -5.62
CA HIS A 61 10.04 -10.20 -6.91
C HIS A 61 10.22 -8.74 -7.38
N LEU A 62 9.35 -7.84 -6.91
CA LEU A 62 9.34 -6.42 -7.20
C LEU A 62 8.82 -5.66 -5.98
N VAL A 63 9.43 -4.52 -5.69
CA VAL A 63 8.99 -3.55 -4.69
C VAL A 63 8.79 -2.21 -5.41
N VAL A 64 7.66 -1.54 -5.15
CA VAL A 64 7.29 -0.22 -5.67
C VAL A 64 7.10 0.73 -4.50
#